data_AF-A0A3D4Y5U5-F1
#
_entry.id   AF-A0A3D4Y5U5-F1
#
_cell.length_a   1.000
_cell.length_b   1.000
_cell.length_c   1.000
_cell.angle_alpha   90.00
_cell.angle_beta   90.00
_cell.angle_gamma   90.00
#
_symmetry.space_group_name_H-M   'P 1'
#
loop_
_entity.id
_entity.type
_entity.pdbx_description
1 polymer ?
#
loop_
_entity_poly.entity_id
_entity_poly.type
_entity_poly.pdbx_seq_one_letter_code
_entity_poly.pdbx_strand_id
1 'polypeptide(L)'
;MRRGREEGAITLEACVSVLVFLVLMLFLAGFFKMYMAQNATAHTLLQTSQSLSLDEYSAERIGNGGWESVGDLINGLFELFNNDEFTSYTSCHEGAIVDQDVIKKRFVGYLTGGDEAAADEFLKNVKVVDGLDGLDFSESYVADDTLYIVLNYELEYDMNVWSMDPVNVRQTTCSKLWKNLE
;
A
#
# COMPACT_ATOMS: atom_id res chain seq x y z
N MET A 1 -36.55 -29.93 -43.70
CA MET A 1 -35.69 -30.31 -42.56
C MET A 1 -34.48 -29.39 -42.31
N ARG A 2 -34.11 -28.45 -43.20
CA ARG A 2 -32.95 -27.55 -42.97
C ARG A 2 -33.15 -26.46 -41.90
N ARG A 3 -34.36 -25.90 -41.77
CA ARG A 3 -34.68 -24.79 -40.84
C ARG A 3 -34.42 -25.09 -39.36
N GLY A 4 -34.82 -26.26 -38.85
CA GLY A 4 -34.59 -26.62 -37.44
C GLY A 4 -33.10 -26.82 -37.08
N ARG A 5 -32.24 -27.06 -38.07
CA ARG A 5 -30.79 -27.21 -37.86
C ARG A 5 -30.06 -25.87 -37.77
N GLU A 6 -30.62 -24.83 -38.39
CA GLU A 6 -30.12 -23.46 -38.32
C GLU A 6 -30.61 -22.76 -37.04
N GLU A 7 -31.86 -22.98 -36.63
CA GLU A 7 -32.40 -22.44 -35.37
C GLU A 7 -31.68 -22.99 -34.13
N GLY A 8 -31.34 -24.29 -34.12
CA GLY A 8 -30.55 -24.89 -33.04
C GLY A 8 -29.07 -24.50 -33.04
N ALA A 9 -28.53 -24.06 -34.18
CA ALA A 9 -27.16 -23.56 -34.26
C ALA A 9 -27.06 -22.13 -33.70
N ILE A 10 -28.07 -21.29 -33.97
CA ILE A 10 -28.14 -19.91 -33.45
C ILE A 10 -28.22 -19.88 -31.92
N THR A 11 -28.97 -20.80 -31.30
CA THR A 11 -29.05 -20.88 -29.83
C THR A 11 -27.74 -21.39 -29.21
N LEU A 12 -27.03 -22.28 -29.91
CA LEU A 12 -25.74 -22.81 -29.45
C LEU A 12 -24.64 -21.74 -29.53
N GLU A 13 -24.59 -20.96 -30.61
CA GLU A 13 -23.68 -19.83 -30.75
C GLU A 13 -23.94 -18.74 -29.70
N ALA A 14 -25.21 -18.43 -29.43
CA ALA A 14 -25.58 -17.49 -28.36
C ALA A 14 -25.17 -17.99 -26.97
N CYS A 15 -25.36 -19.29 -26.67
CA CYS A 15 -24.96 -19.88 -25.40
C CYS A 15 -23.43 -19.83 -25.18
N VAL A 16 -22.67 -20.16 -26.22
CA VAL A 16 -21.20 -20.07 -26.19
C VAL A 16 -20.75 -18.62 -26.00
N SER A 17 -21.36 -17.66 -26.70
CA SER A 17 -21.03 -16.24 -26.55
C SER A 17 -21.29 -15.72 -25.14
N VAL A 18 -22.41 -16.11 -24.51
CA VAL A 18 -22.72 -15.71 -23.12
C VAL A 18 -21.73 -16.33 -22.14
N LEU A 19 -21.38 -17.61 -22.31
CA LEU A 19 -20.45 -18.29 -21.42
C LEU A 19 -19.04 -17.66 -21.48
N VAL A 20 -18.54 -17.39 -22.69
CA VAL A 20 -17.25 -16.69 -22.87
C VAL A 20 -17.29 -15.30 -22.25
N PHE A 21 -18.39 -14.57 -22.43
CA PHE A 21 -18.56 -13.25 -21.81
C PHE A 21 -18.54 -13.31 -20.28
N LEU A 22 -19.22 -14.28 -19.66
CA LEU A 22 -19.22 -14.43 -18.21
C LEU A 22 -17.83 -14.78 -17.66
N VAL A 23 -17.11 -15.70 -18.32
CA VAL A 23 -15.72 -16.03 -17.93
C VAL A 23 -14.83 -14.79 -18.05
N LEU A 24 -14.97 -14.01 -19.12
CA LEU A 24 -14.21 -12.78 -19.30
C LEU A 24 -14.54 -11.72 -18.24
N MET A 25 -15.82 -11.54 -17.89
CA MET A 25 -16.23 -10.58 -16.86
C MET A 25 -15.72 -10.98 -15.48
N LEU A 26 -15.74 -12.27 -15.14
CA LEU A 26 -15.16 -12.79 -13.89
C LEU A 26 -13.64 -12.62 -13.86
N PHE A 27 -12.96 -12.88 -14.97
CA PHE A 27 -11.52 -12.63 -15.10
C PHE A 27 -11.18 -11.15 -14.90
N LEU A 28 -11.93 -10.24 -15.55
CA LEU A 28 -11.75 -8.79 -15.37
C LEU A 28 -12.02 -8.35 -13.93
N ALA A 29 -13.03 -8.92 -13.26
CA ALA A 29 -13.31 -8.62 -11.87
C ALA A 29 -12.13 -9.00 -10.95
N GLY A 30 -11.54 -10.18 -11.15
CA GLY A 30 -10.34 -10.60 -10.43
C GLY A 30 -9.13 -9.72 -10.74
N PHE A 31 -8.95 -9.31 -12.00
CA PHE A 31 -7.89 -8.39 -12.40
C PHE A 31 -8.04 -7.01 -11.73
N PHE A 32 -9.26 -6.47 -11.64
CA PHE A 32 -9.51 -5.20 -10.95
C PHE A 32 -9.20 -5.27 -9.45
N LYS A 33 -9.45 -6.41 -8.79
CA LYS A 33 -9.07 -6.63 -7.38
C LYS A 33 -7.55 -6.56 -7.19
N MET A 34 -6.79 -7.22 -8.05
CA MET A 34 -5.32 -7.16 -8.02
C MET A 34 -4.81 -5.72 -8.27
N TYR A 35 -5.38 -5.02 -9.24
CA TYR A 35 -5.04 -3.62 -9.50
C TYR A 35 -5.36 -2.70 -8.31
N MET A 36 -6.51 -2.91 -7.66
CA MET A 36 -6.90 -2.19 -6.46
C MET A 36 -5.90 -2.41 -5.32
N ALA A 37 -5.43 -3.65 -5.12
CA ALA A 37 -4.41 -3.97 -4.12
C ALA A 37 -3.13 -3.18 -4.36
N GLN A 38 -2.59 -3.23 -5.59
CA GLN A 38 -1.35 -2.53 -5.96
C GLN A 38 -1.49 -1.02 -5.90
N ASN A 39 -2.64 -0.47 -6.31
CA ASN A 39 -2.87 0.97 -6.29
C ASN A 39 -3.01 1.51 -4.86
N ALA A 40 -3.76 0.80 -4.00
CA ALA A 40 -3.94 1.20 -2.60
C ALA A 40 -2.60 1.16 -1.85
N THR A 41 -1.88 0.05 -1.94
CA THR A 41 -0.55 -0.13 -1.32
C THR A 41 0.47 0.89 -1.82
N ALA A 42 0.50 1.19 -3.12
CA ALA A 42 1.41 2.21 -3.67
C ALA A 42 1.10 3.61 -3.14
N HIS A 43 -0.17 3.99 -3.04
CA HIS A 43 -0.56 5.30 -2.50
C HIS A 43 -0.24 5.44 -1.02
N THR A 44 -0.52 4.41 -0.21
CA THR A 44 -0.22 4.44 1.23
C THR A 44 1.28 4.40 1.49
N LEU A 45 2.06 3.67 0.69
CA LEU A 45 3.52 3.69 0.72
C LEU A 45 4.09 5.09 0.47
N LEU A 46 3.59 5.78 -0.55
CA LEU A 46 4.03 7.14 -0.87
C LEU A 46 3.75 8.10 0.29
N GLN A 47 2.55 8.04 0.88
CA GLN A 47 2.18 8.87 2.03
C GLN A 47 3.03 8.55 3.26
N THR A 48 3.29 7.26 3.50
CA THR A 48 4.16 6.77 4.59
C THR A 48 5.60 7.27 4.40
N SER A 49 6.13 7.23 3.19
CA SER A 49 7.48 7.70 2.87
C SER A 49 7.64 9.21 3.06
N GLN A 50 6.66 9.98 2.60
CA GLN A 50 6.68 11.44 2.75
C GLN A 50 6.59 11.89 4.21
N SER A 51 5.69 11.28 4.99
CA SER A 51 5.58 11.59 6.42
C SER A 51 6.81 11.15 7.22
N LEU A 52 7.40 9.98 6.92
CA LEU A 52 8.67 9.57 7.55
C LEU A 52 9.81 10.55 7.24
N SER A 53 9.85 11.09 6.03
CA SER A 53 10.84 12.11 5.70
C SER A 53 10.65 13.45 6.43
N LEU A 54 9.45 13.74 6.94
CA LEU A 54 9.15 14.95 7.71
C LEU A 54 9.43 14.79 9.22
N ASP A 55 9.35 13.57 9.76
CA ASP A 55 9.70 13.31 11.15
C ASP A 55 11.17 13.61 11.45
N GLU A 56 12.03 13.33 10.48
CA GLU A 56 13.46 13.67 10.57
C GLU A 56 13.67 15.18 10.81
N TYR A 57 12.90 16.01 10.10
CA TYR A 57 12.94 17.46 10.25
C TYR A 57 12.38 17.93 11.60
N SER A 58 11.29 17.31 12.07
CA SER A 58 10.65 17.68 13.34
C SER A 58 11.50 17.27 14.54
N ALA A 59 12.10 16.08 14.51
CA ALA A 59 12.99 15.57 15.55
C ALA A 59 14.22 16.48 15.74
N GLU A 60 14.85 16.91 14.65
CA GLU A 60 16.00 17.81 14.67
C GLU A 60 15.65 19.21 15.21
N ARG A 61 14.45 19.73 14.87
CA ARG A 61 14.03 21.10 15.24
C ARG A 61 13.44 21.22 16.64
N ILE A 62 12.67 20.23 17.11
CA ILE A 62 12.09 20.21 18.46
C ILE A 62 13.19 19.97 19.51
N GLY A 63 14.18 19.13 19.21
CA GLY A 63 15.34 18.91 20.09
C GLY A 63 16.20 20.15 20.32
N ASN A 64 16.19 21.11 19.39
CA ASN A 64 16.99 22.35 19.45
C ASN A 64 16.20 23.63 19.76
N GLY A 65 14.92 23.54 20.17
CA GLY A 65 14.18 24.63 20.83
C GLY A 65 13.93 25.90 20.01
N GLY A 66 13.71 25.81 18.69
CA GLY A 66 13.67 27.00 17.82
C GLY A 66 12.46 27.16 16.87
N TRP A 67 11.60 28.14 17.20
CA TRP A 67 10.91 29.17 16.36
C TRP A 67 9.38 29.25 16.51
N GLU A 68 8.89 30.35 17.12
CA GLU A 68 7.49 30.60 17.52
C GLU A 68 6.46 30.85 16.39
N SER A 69 6.86 31.10 15.13
CA SER A 69 5.88 31.45 14.06
C SER A 69 5.59 30.34 13.05
N VAL A 70 6.58 29.50 12.74
CA VAL A 70 6.41 28.26 11.95
C VAL A 70 6.16 27.09 12.89
N GLY A 71 6.64 27.18 14.13
CA GLY A 71 6.37 26.21 15.20
C GLY A 71 4.91 26.10 15.55
N ASP A 72 4.06 27.12 15.37
CA ASP A 72 2.62 27.03 15.63
C ASP A 72 1.86 26.32 14.49
N LEU A 73 2.32 26.46 13.25
CA LEU A 73 1.81 25.70 12.09
C LEU A 73 2.30 24.26 12.13
N ILE A 74 3.57 24.04 12.49
CA ILE A 74 4.13 22.71 12.70
C ILE A 74 3.52 22.07 13.94
N ASN A 75 3.32 22.78 15.05
CA ASN A 75 2.64 22.25 16.23
C ASN A 75 1.16 22.00 15.96
N GLY A 76 0.47 22.80 15.16
CA GLY A 76 -0.92 22.51 14.78
C GLY A 76 -1.03 21.30 13.83
N LEU A 77 -0.06 21.15 12.91
CA LEU A 77 0.09 19.96 12.08
C LEU A 77 0.48 18.74 12.92
N PHE A 78 1.38 18.92 13.87
CA PHE A 78 1.89 17.92 14.80
C PHE A 78 0.84 17.55 15.85
N GLU A 79 -0.04 18.45 16.30
CA GLU A 79 -1.20 18.16 17.15
C GLU A 79 -2.26 17.37 16.37
N LEU A 80 -2.44 17.66 15.08
CA LEU A 80 -3.26 16.83 14.18
C LEU A 80 -2.63 15.44 13.92
N PHE A 81 -1.30 15.34 13.92
CA PHE A 81 -0.55 14.10 13.71
C PHE A 81 0.03 13.46 15.00
N ASN A 82 -0.29 14.00 16.18
CA ASN A 82 0.18 13.54 17.50
C ASN A 82 -0.59 12.30 17.98
N ASN A 83 -1.40 11.70 17.11
CA ASN A 83 -1.68 10.29 17.24
C ASN A 83 -0.38 9.54 17.00
N ASP A 84 -0.08 8.61 17.91
CA ASP A 84 1.07 7.70 17.89
C ASP A 84 1.20 6.87 16.61
N GLU A 85 0.22 6.97 15.73
CA GLU A 85 0.10 6.35 14.43
C GLU A 85 0.69 7.17 13.26
N PHE A 86 0.72 8.51 13.35
CA PHE A 86 1.12 9.39 12.24
C PHE A 86 2.45 10.10 12.47
N THR A 87 2.97 10.09 13.70
CA THR A 87 4.29 10.65 14.07
C THR A 87 5.12 9.62 14.81
N SER A 88 6.43 9.60 14.54
CA SER A 88 7.38 8.79 15.28
C SER A 88 8.58 9.66 15.63
N TYR A 89 9.00 9.59 16.89
CA TYR A 89 10.23 10.27 17.33
C TYR A 89 11.49 9.48 16.95
N THR A 90 11.35 8.37 16.22
CA THR A 90 12.49 7.60 15.71
C THR A 90 13.09 8.36 14.52
N SER A 91 14.22 8.99 14.75
CA SER A 91 14.93 9.73 13.71
C SER A 91 15.54 8.76 12.69
N CYS A 92 15.14 8.91 11.43
CA CYS A 92 15.57 8.07 10.33
C CYS A 92 16.83 8.69 9.70
N HIS A 93 17.94 8.63 10.44
CA HIS A 93 19.23 9.15 9.99
C HIS A 93 19.93 8.23 9.00
N GLU A 94 20.90 8.75 8.25
CA GLU A 94 21.77 7.95 7.39
C GLU A 94 22.53 6.89 8.22
N GLY A 95 22.33 5.61 7.89
CA GLY A 95 22.86 4.49 8.67
C GLY A 95 22.01 4.04 9.87
N ALA A 96 20.86 4.68 10.12
CA ALA A 96 19.88 4.20 11.10
C ALA A 96 19.15 2.96 10.57
N ILE A 97 18.88 2.00 11.46
CA ILE A 97 17.98 0.89 11.17
C ILE A 97 16.58 1.48 11.07
N VAL A 98 15.96 1.40 9.89
CA VAL A 98 14.57 1.80 9.73
C VAL A 98 13.72 0.74 10.41
N ASP A 99 13.07 1.11 11.51
CA ASP A 99 12.23 0.19 12.28
C ASP A 99 11.00 -0.19 11.46
N GLN A 100 10.84 -1.49 11.21
CA GLN A 100 9.73 -2.04 10.44
C GLN A 100 8.39 -1.76 11.12
N ASP A 101 8.35 -1.76 12.45
CA ASP A 101 7.13 -1.54 13.22
C ASP A 101 6.63 -0.10 13.06
N VAL A 102 7.55 0.87 12.97
CA VAL A 102 7.23 2.28 12.71
C VAL A 102 6.66 2.46 11.31
N ILE A 103 7.25 1.79 10.29
CA ILE A 103 6.72 1.81 8.93
C ILE A 103 5.33 1.16 8.88
N LYS A 104 5.17 -0.02 9.49
CA LYS A 104 3.93 -0.80 9.48
C LYS A 104 2.79 -0.03 10.15
N LYS A 105 3.03 0.57 11.32
CA LYS A 105 2.05 1.38 12.03
C LYS A 105 1.57 2.57 11.21
N ARG A 106 2.51 3.28 10.57
CA ARG A 106 2.20 4.43 9.72
C ARG A 106 1.48 4.04 8.43
N PHE A 107 1.87 2.92 7.86
CA PHE A 107 1.19 2.36 6.71
C PHE A 107 -0.28 2.05 7.03
N VAL A 108 -0.56 1.45 8.20
CA VAL A 108 -1.93 1.24 8.70
C VAL A 108 -2.66 2.57 8.88
N GLY A 109 -2.01 3.58 9.48
CA GLY A 109 -2.57 4.92 9.62
C GLY A 109 -3.02 5.54 8.31
N TYR A 110 -2.21 5.44 7.26
CA TYR A 110 -2.62 5.96 5.94
C TYR A 110 -3.61 5.06 5.19
N LEU A 111 -3.65 3.76 5.49
CA LEU A 111 -4.54 2.82 4.83
C LEU A 111 -5.97 2.88 5.39
N THR A 112 -6.13 2.89 6.72
CA THR A 112 -7.42 2.80 7.41
C THR A 112 -7.60 3.79 8.56
N GLY A 113 -6.61 4.63 8.85
CA GLY A 113 -6.75 5.73 9.80
C GLY A 113 -6.74 5.33 11.28
N GLY A 114 -6.04 4.27 11.67
CA GLY A 114 -6.12 3.76 13.05
C GLY A 114 -6.06 2.26 13.14
N ASP A 115 -6.84 1.68 12.25
CA ASP A 115 -7.52 0.45 12.57
C ASP A 115 -6.81 -0.71 11.90
N GLU A 116 -5.95 -1.37 12.67
CA GLU A 116 -5.23 -2.57 12.26
C GLU A 116 -6.18 -3.69 11.81
N ALA A 117 -7.35 -3.82 12.45
CA ALA A 117 -8.33 -4.85 12.08
C ALA A 117 -8.98 -4.52 10.73
N ALA A 118 -9.34 -3.25 10.51
CA ALA A 118 -9.85 -2.80 9.21
C ALA A 118 -8.79 -2.88 8.11
N ALA A 119 -7.52 -2.60 8.43
CA ALA A 119 -6.39 -2.72 7.49
C ALA A 119 -6.18 -4.18 7.08
N ASP A 120 -6.16 -5.09 8.04
CA ASP A 120 -6.04 -6.52 7.78
C ASP A 120 -7.23 -7.06 6.97
N GLU A 121 -8.45 -6.66 7.31
CA GLU A 121 -9.65 -7.01 6.54
C GLU A 121 -9.58 -6.50 5.09
N PHE A 122 -9.16 -5.24 4.90
CA PHE A 122 -8.99 -4.65 3.58
C PHE A 122 -7.95 -5.41 2.75
N LEU A 123 -6.77 -5.69 3.32
CA LEU A 123 -5.68 -6.39 2.66
C LEU A 123 -6.09 -7.81 2.26
N LYS A 124 -6.79 -8.53 3.14
CA LYS A 124 -7.35 -9.86 2.83
C LYS A 124 -8.43 -9.81 1.76
N ASN A 125 -9.27 -8.79 1.75
CA ASN A 125 -10.31 -8.59 0.71
C ASN A 125 -9.69 -8.38 -0.68
N VAL A 126 -8.57 -7.67 -0.76
CA VAL A 126 -7.82 -7.46 -2.00
C VAL A 126 -6.81 -8.57 -2.31
N LYS A 127 -6.86 -9.68 -1.54
CA LYS A 127 -6.09 -10.92 -1.75
C LYS A 127 -4.59 -10.82 -1.46
N VAL A 128 -4.19 -9.96 -0.52
CA VAL A 128 -2.85 -10.03 0.07
C VAL A 128 -2.78 -11.25 1.00
N VAL A 129 -1.80 -12.12 0.76
CA VAL A 129 -1.53 -13.30 1.60
C VAL A 129 -1.20 -12.82 3.02
N ASP A 130 -1.79 -13.46 4.03
CA ASP A 130 -1.61 -13.12 5.45
C ASP A 130 -1.95 -11.66 5.84
N GLY A 131 -2.65 -10.93 4.96
CA GLY A 131 -3.15 -9.59 5.23
C GLY A 131 -2.04 -8.63 5.69
N LEU A 132 -2.16 -8.11 6.91
CA LEU A 132 -1.20 -7.17 7.47
C LEU A 132 0.14 -7.84 7.86
N ASP A 133 0.13 -9.13 8.20
CA ASP A 133 1.34 -9.88 8.59
C ASP A 133 2.15 -10.37 7.40
N GLY A 134 1.56 -10.40 6.20
CA GLY A 134 2.26 -10.70 4.96
C GLY A 134 3.00 -9.51 4.35
N LEU A 135 2.94 -8.32 4.98
CA LEU A 135 3.68 -7.14 4.55
C LEU A 135 5.10 -7.16 5.14
N ASP A 136 6.11 -7.20 4.27
CA ASP A 136 7.51 -7.18 4.65
C ASP A 136 8.18 -5.86 4.24
N PHE A 137 8.69 -5.13 5.24
CA PHE A 137 9.43 -3.88 5.06
C PHE A 137 10.94 -4.00 5.32
N SER A 138 11.45 -5.23 5.51
CA SER A 138 12.81 -5.51 5.95
C SER A 138 13.92 -5.01 5.04
N GLU A 139 13.62 -4.83 3.76
CA GLU A 139 14.54 -4.29 2.76
C GLU A 139 14.57 -2.76 2.71
N SER A 140 13.89 -2.05 3.63
CA SER A 140 13.91 -0.58 3.70
C SER A 140 15.23 -0.05 4.25
N TYR A 141 15.76 1.02 3.65
CA TYR A 141 17.06 1.59 4.02
C TYR A 141 17.12 3.11 3.79
N VAL A 142 18.10 3.76 4.40
CA VAL A 142 18.45 5.16 4.14
C VAL A 142 19.83 5.21 3.48
N ALA A 143 19.95 5.91 2.36
CA ALA A 143 21.21 6.15 1.66
C ALA A 143 21.23 7.56 1.06
N ASP A 144 22.34 8.28 1.18
CA ASP A 144 22.55 9.60 0.56
C ASP A 144 21.40 10.58 0.83
N ASP A 145 21.02 10.74 2.11
CA ASP A 145 19.88 11.57 2.55
C ASP A 145 18.53 11.21 1.94
N THR A 146 18.39 9.99 1.42
CA THR A 146 17.16 9.49 0.79
C THR A 146 16.68 8.26 1.52
N LEU A 147 15.42 8.31 1.98
CA LEU A 147 14.73 7.18 2.58
C LEU A 147 14.13 6.32 1.47
N TYR A 148 14.53 5.06 1.42
CA TYR A 148 13.98 4.04 0.55
C TYR A 148 13.10 3.08 1.37
N ILE A 149 11.80 3.06 1.07
CA ILE A 149 10.88 2.09 1.66
C ILE A 149 10.60 1.03 0.61
N VAL A 150 10.94 -0.21 0.94
CA VAL A 150 10.71 -1.40 0.11
C VAL A 150 9.64 -2.22 0.80
N LEU A 151 8.54 -2.47 0.09
CA LEU A 151 7.47 -3.36 0.53
C LEU A 151 7.45 -4.60 -0.36
N ASN A 152 7.58 -5.76 0.27
CA ASN A 152 7.39 -7.06 -0.35
C ASN A 152 6.12 -7.70 0.22
N TYR A 153 5.28 -8.27 -0.66
CA TYR A 153 4.07 -8.99 -0.27
C TYR A 153 3.62 -9.94 -1.39
N GLU A 154 2.81 -10.93 -1.04
CA GLU A 154 2.25 -11.89 -2.00
C GLU A 154 0.77 -11.61 -2.27
N LEU A 155 0.37 -11.71 -3.55
CA LEU A 155 -1.00 -11.56 -4.00
C LEU A 155 -1.56 -12.88 -4.53
N GLU A 156 -2.70 -13.31 -4.00
CA GLU A 156 -3.47 -14.41 -4.54
C GLU A 156 -4.42 -13.96 -5.65
N TYR A 157 -4.69 -14.87 -6.59
CA TYR A 157 -5.74 -14.67 -7.59
C TYR A 157 -7.11 -14.85 -6.95
N ASP A 158 -8.01 -13.88 -7.16
CA ASP A 158 -9.38 -13.93 -6.63
C ASP A 158 -10.13 -15.21 -7.07
N MET A 159 -9.94 -15.61 -8.33
CA MET A 159 -10.43 -16.88 -8.85
C MET A 159 -9.26 -17.80 -9.19
N ASN A 160 -8.76 -18.51 -8.18
CA ASN A 160 -7.68 -19.48 -8.36
C ASN A 160 -8.18 -20.86 -8.83
N VAL A 161 -8.84 -20.92 -9.99
CA VAL A 161 -9.43 -22.17 -10.54
C VAL A 161 -8.35 -23.20 -10.94
N TRP A 162 -7.11 -22.75 -11.13
CA TRP A 162 -6.00 -23.56 -11.63
C TRP A 162 -4.92 -23.83 -10.58
N SER A 163 -5.17 -23.52 -9.29
CA SER A 163 -4.17 -23.65 -8.22
C SER A 163 -2.82 -23.00 -8.60
N MET A 164 -2.90 -21.83 -9.22
CA MET A 164 -1.77 -20.97 -9.52
C MET A 164 -1.12 -20.49 -8.23
N ASP A 165 0.20 -20.42 -8.24
CA ASP A 165 0.96 -19.88 -7.14
C ASP A 165 0.70 -18.37 -6.96
N PRO A 166 0.81 -17.84 -5.73
CA PRO A 166 0.72 -16.41 -5.47
C PRO A 166 1.76 -15.61 -6.27
N VAL A 167 1.41 -14.38 -6.59
CA VAL A 167 2.31 -13.44 -7.27
C VAL A 167 3.07 -12.64 -6.23
N ASN A 168 4.39 -12.77 -6.23
CA ASN A 168 5.27 -11.93 -5.42
C ASN A 168 5.31 -10.51 -6.01
N VAL A 169 4.92 -9.51 -5.22
CA VAL A 169 4.93 -8.10 -5.58
C VAL A 169 5.94 -7.36 -4.72
N ARG A 170 6.81 -6.60 -5.40
CA ARG A 170 7.75 -5.67 -4.78
C ARG A 170 7.43 -4.26 -5.21
N GLN A 171 7.18 -3.39 -4.23
CA GLN A 171 7.01 -1.97 -4.44
C GLN A 171 8.12 -1.20 -3.73
N THR A 172 8.61 -0.14 -4.35
CA THR A 172 9.67 0.68 -3.78
C THR A 172 9.34 2.14 -3.98
N THR A 173 9.45 2.91 -2.91
CA THR A 173 9.32 4.37 -2.92
C THR A 173 10.57 4.99 -2.32
N CYS A 174 10.91 6.19 -2.80
CA CYS A 174 11.99 6.98 -2.26
C CYS A 174 11.50 8.39 -1.92
N SER A 175 11.88 8.90 -0.75
CA SER A 175 11.66 10.30 -0.37
C SER A 175 12.96 10.90 0.14
N LYS A 176 13.24 12.13 -0.25
CA LYS A 176 14.40 12.86 0.25
C LYS A 176 14.12 13.30 1.68
N LEU A 177 15.05 13.01 2.59
CA LEU A 177 14.97 13.46 3.97
C LEU A 177 15.11 14.98 4.03
N TRP A 178 14.26 15.60 4.84
CA TRP A 178 14.28 17.04 5.03
C TRP A 178 15.32 17.40 6.08
N LYS A 179 16.60 17.39 5.70
CA LYS A 179 17.68 17.95 6.53
C LYS A 179 17.69 19.47 6.45
N ASN A 180 18.03 20.13 7.55
CA ASN A 180 18.34 21.56 7.49
C ASN A 180 19.61 21.76 6.64
N LEU A 181 19.51 22.62 5.62
CA LEU A 181 20.70 23.18 4.98
C LEU A 181 21.33 24.15 5.99
N GLU A 182 22.48 23.76 6.56
CA GLU A 182 23.36 24.71 7.26
C GLU A 182 23.84 25.83 6.32
#